data_AF-A0A7K4D9T9-F1
#
_entry.id   AF-A0A7K4D9T9-F1
#
_cell.length_a   1.000
_cell.length_b   1.000
_cell.length_c   1.000
_cell.angle_alpha   90.00
_cell.angle_beta   90.00
_cell.angle_gamma   90.00
#
_symmetry.space_group_name_H-M   'P 1'
#
loop_
_entity.id
_entity.type
_entity.pdbx_description
1 polymer ?
#
loop_
_entity_poly.entity_id
_entity_poly.type
_entity_poly.pdbx_seq_one_letter_code
_entity_poly.pdbx_strand_id
1 'polypeptide(L)' 'MDSVSLNINNKLFHKFEIFCEEHGTTADDEIESFIRSILDDDVEITEEYQRKLDTIRKGKFIRVNNFAEFFGL' A
#
# COMPACT_ATOMS: atom_id res chain seq x y z
N MET A 1 4.13 13.84 -19.74
CA MET A 1 4.39 12.61 -18.97
C MET A 1 5.83 12.27 -19.26
N ASP A 2 6.66 12.37 -18.24
CA ASP A 2 8.06 11.97 -18.36
C ASP A 2 8.09 10.44 -18.27
N SER A 3 8.68 9.78 -19.28
CA SER A 3 8.76 8.32 -19.34
C SER A 3 10.11 7.83 -18.83
N VAL A 4 10.10 6.80 -18.01
CA VAL A 4 11.32 6.10 -17.57
C VAL A 4 11.51 4.85 -18.44
N SER A 5 12.76 4.57 -18.82
CA SER A 5 13.12 3.33 -19.51
C SER A 5 13.87 2.41 -18.54
N LEU A 6 13.36 1.20 -18.36
CA LEU A 6 13.94 0.18 -17.49
C LEU A 6 14.43 -1.00 -18.36
N ASN A 7 15.63 -1.49 -18.07
CA ASN A 7 16.14 -2.69 -18.72
C ASN A 7 15.89 -3.89 -17.81
N ILE A 8 14.88 -4.69 -18.15
CA ILE A 8 14.45 -5.86 -17.39
C ILE A 8 14.45 -7.08 -18.31
N ASN A 9 14.79 -8.24 -17.76
CA ASN A 9 14.72 -9.49 -18.51
C ASN A 9 13.28 -9.74 -19.00
N ASN A 10 13.12 -9.93 -20.31
CA ASN A 10 11.81 -10.02 -20.95
C ASN A 10 10.95 -11.19 -20.42
N LYS A 11 11.56 -12.35 -20.10
CA LYS A 11 10.83 -13.49 -19.52
C LYS A 11 10.37 -13.22 -18.09
N LEU A 12 11.12 -12.44 -17.34
CA LEU A 12 10.76 -12.05 -15.98
C LEU A 12 9.63 -11.02 -16.02
N PHE A 13 9.76 -10.01 -16.87
CA PHE A 13 8.74 -8.98 -17.04
C PHE A 13 7.40 -9.58 -17.48
N HIS A 14 7.41 -10.53 -18.42
CA HIS A 14 6.18 -11.20 -18.85
C HIS A 14 5.48 -11.97 -17.72
N LYS A 15 6.23 -12.63 -16.81
CA LYS A 15 5.64 -13.28 -15.64
C LYS A 15 5.03 -12.27 -14.67
N PHE A 16 5.65 -11.10 -14.56
CA PHE A 16 5.15 -10.01 -13.74
C PHE A 16 3.87 -9.38 -14.34
N GLU A 17 3.80 -9.21 -15.67
CA GLU A 17 2.57 -8.77 -16.35
C GLU A 17 1.39 -9.70 -16.05
N ILE A 18 1.59 -11.02 -16.19
CA ILE A 18 0.55 -12.01 -15.86
C ILE A 18 0.10 -11.88 -14.41
N PHE A 19 1.06 -11.73 -13.49
CA PHE A 19 0.75 -11.51 -12.07
C PHE A 19 -0.12 -10.25 -11.86
N CYS A 20 0.20 -9.14 -12.52
CA CYS A 20 -0.58 -7.90 -12.40
C CYS A 20 -2.01 -8.10 -12.94
N GLU A 21 -2.15 -8.73 -14.11
CA GLU A 21 -3.45 -9.04 -14.71
C GLU A 21 -4.33 -9.92 -13.79
N GLU A 22 -3.74 -10.94 -13.18
CA GLU A 22 -4.44 -11.81 -12.22
C GLU A 22 -4.93 -11.05 -10.98
N HIS A 23 -4.27 -9.95 -10.61
CA HIS A 23 -4.61 -9.11 -9.46
C HIS A 23 -5.41 -7.86 -9.86
N GLY A 24 -5.74 -7.70 -11.15
CA GLY A 24 -6.51 -6.56 -11.65
C GLY A 24 -5.74 -5.24 -11.69
N THR A 25 -4.41 -5.30 -11.78
CA THR A 25 -3.51 -4.14 -11.85
C THR A 25 -2.67 -4.18 -13.13
N THR A 26 -1.91 -3.12 -13.41
CA THR A 26 -0.95 -3.09 -14.52
C THR A 26 0.49 -3.10 -14.00
N ALA A 27 1.43 -3.51 -14.85
CA ALA A 27 2.85 -3.50 -14.50
C ALA A 27 3.34 -2.11 -14.11
N ASP A 28 2.86 -1.06 -14.80
CA ASP A 28 3.20 0.33 -14.49
C ASP A 28 2.65 0.74 -13.12
N ASP A 29 1.38 0.40 -12.82
CA ASP A 29 0.75 0.69 -11.53
C ASP A 29 1.49 0.01 -10.37
N GLU A 30 1.87 -1.26 -10.53
CA GLU A 30 2.60 -2.02 -9.51
C GLU A 30 4.04 -1.54 -9.33
N ILE A 31 4.73 -1.14 -10.42
CA ILE A 31 6.06 -0.54 -10.33
C ILE A 31 5.98 0.80 -9.61
N GLU A 32 5.00 1.65 -9.95
CA GLU A 32 4.80 2.93 -9.27
C GLU A 32 4.43 2.72 -7.79
N SER A 33 3.52 1.79 -7.49
CA SER A 33 3.13 1.42 -6.13
C SER A 33 4.32 0.91 -5.32
N PHE A 34 5.17 0.06 -5.91
CA PHE A 34 6.39 -0.42 -5.28
C PHE A 34 7.36 0.72 -5.01
N ILE A 35 7.65 1.57 -6.00
CA ILE A 35 8.54 2.73 -5.82
C ILE A 35 7.99 3.63 -4.70
N ARG A 36 6.68 3.91 -4.70
CA ARG A 36 6.01 4.66 -3.63
C ARG A 36 6.18 3.97 -2.29
N SER A 37 5.97 2.65 -2.18
CA SER A 37 6.16 1.96 -0.89
C SER A 37 7.59 2.07 -0.35
N ILE A 38 8.60 2.03 -1.23
CA ILE A 38 10.01 2.14 -0.85
C ILE A 38 10.37 3.59 -0.49
N LEU A 39 9.83 4.58 -1.21
CA LEU A 39 10.11 6.00 -0.97
C LEU A 39 9.22 6.62 0.12
N ASP A 40 8.01 6.10 0.31
CA ASP A 40 7.07 6.49 1.37
C ASP A 40 7.45 5.86 2.72
N ASP A 41 8.25 4.80 2.73
CA ASP A 41 8.99 4.38 3.93
C ASP A 41 10.11 5.40 4.31
N ASP A 42 10.54 6.25 3.35
CA ASP A 42 11.46 7.39 3.52
C ASP A 42 10.72 8.74 3.63
N VAL A 43 9.38 8.75 3.60
CA VAL A 43 8.63 9.87 4.16
C VAL A 43 8.89 9.76 5.66
N GLU A 44 9.84 10.58 6.15
CA GLU A 44 9.94 11.03 7.53
C GLU A 44 8.60 10.76 8.17
N ILE A 45 8.50 9.73 9.02
CA ILE A 45 7.22 9.33 9.58
C ILE A 45 6.58 10.61 10.09
N THR A 46 5.62 11.14 9.32
CA THR A 46 5.24 12.53 9.54
C THR A 46 4.77 12.58 10.97
N GLU A 47 5.14 13.60 11.75
CA GLU A 47 4.79 13.61 13.17
C GLU A 47 3.30 13.30 13.37
N GLU A 48 2.45 13.69 12.40
CA GLU A 48 1.05 13.31 12.30
C GLU A 48 0.79 11.80 12.18
N TYR A 49 1.45 11.09 11.25
CA TYR A 49 1.30 9.64 11.11
C TYR A 49 1.83 8.89 12.35
N GLN A 50 2.96 9.35 12.90
CA GLN A 50 3.50 8.84 14.17
C GLN A 50 2.51 9.03 15.32
N ARG A 51 1.89 10.22 15.44
CA ARG A 51 0.84 10.49 16.44
C ARG A 51 -0.40 9.63 16.24
N LYS A 52 -0.83 9.38 14.99
CA LYS A 52 -1.96 8.47 14.69
C LYS A 52 -1.64 7.05 15.16
N LEU A 53 -0.46 6.53 14.82
CA LEU A 53 -0.01 5.21 15.27
C LEU A 53 0.12 5.12 16.79
N ASP A 54 0.64 6.17 17.43
CA ASP A 54 0.75 6.23 18.89
C ASP A 54 -0.62 6.26 19.58
N THR A 55 -1.58 6.99 18.99
CA THR A 55 -2.96 7.04 19.48
C THR A 55 -3.63 5.67 19.37
N ILE A 56 -3.41 4.97 18.25
CA ILE A 56 -3.89 3.59 18.06
C ILE A 56 -3.21 2.67 19.09
N ARG A 57 -1.88 2.67 19.19
CA ARG A 57 -1.12 1.80 20.11
C ARG A 57 -1.47 2.01 21.59
N LYS A 58 -1.71 3.25 22.00
CA LYS A 58 -2.11 3.62 23.37
C LYS A 58 -3.63 3.55 23.58
N GLY A 59 -4.38 3.30 22.52
CA GLY A 59 -5.84 3.20 22.55
C GLY A 59 -6.30 2.00 23.37
N LYS A 60 -7.32 2.21 24.20
CA LYS A 60 -8.04 1.11 24.84
C LYS A 60 -9.04 0.56 23.84
N PHE A 61 -8.66 -0.49 23.14
CA PHE A 61 -9.56 -1.17 22.23
C PHE A 61 -10.63 -1.91 23.00
N ILE A 62 -11.88 -1.68 22.61
CA ILE A 62 -13.02 -2.47 23.07
C ILE A 62 -13.28 -3.57 22.06
N ARG A 63 -13.56 -4.78 22.57
CA ARG A 63 -13.98 -5.88 21.71
C ARG A 63 -15.44 -5.65 21.33
N VAL A 64 -15.68 -5.40 20.06
CA VAL A 64 -17.03 -5.26 19.51
C VAL A 64 -17.39 -6.58 18.82
N ASN A 65 -18.43 -7.25 19.29
CA ASN A 65 -18.92 -8.51 18.69
C ASN A 65 -19.82 -8.25 17.47
N ASN A 66 -20.43 -7.06 17.39
CA ASN A 66 -21.29 -6.64 16.30
C ASN A 66 -21.19 -5.12 16.13
N PHE A 67 -20.75 -4.66 14.96
CA PHE A 67 -20.60 -3.24 14.66
C PHE A 67 -21.94 -2.52 14.48
N ALA A 68 -22.97 -3.19 13.96
CA ALA A 68 -24.31 -2.62 13.80
C ALA A 68 -24.94 -2.32 15.17
N GLU A 69 -24.75 -3.22 16.14
CA GLU A 69 -25.25 -3.05 17.50
C GLU A 69 -24.52 -1.92 18.25
N PHE A 70 -23.21 -1.76 18.01
CA PHE A 70 -22.38 -0.82 18.74
C PHE A 70 -22.33 0.59 18.11
N PHE A 71 -22.48 0.69 16.79
CA PHE A 71 -22.36 1.95 16.03
C PHE A 71 -23.60 2.32 15.22
N GLY A 72 -24.64 1.49 15.21
CA GLY A 72 -25.92 1.78 14.54
C GLY A 72 -25.85 1.77 13.00
N LEU A 73 -24.87 1.05 12.44
CA LEU A 73 -24.66 0.88 11.00
C LEU A 73 -25.55 -0.21 10.40
#